data_AF-A0A9D6SKE6-F1
#
_entry.id   AF-A0A9D6SKE6-F1
#
_cell.length_a   1.000
_cell.length_b   1.000
_cell.length_c   1.000
_cell.angle_alpha   90.00
_cell.angle_beta   90.00
_cell.angle_gamma   90.00
#
_symmetry.space_group_name_H-M   'P 1'
#
loop_
_entity.id
_entity.type
_entity.pdbx_description
1 polymer ?
#
loop_
_entity_poly.entity_id
_entity_poly.type
_entity_poly.pdbx_seq_one_letter_code
_entity_poly.pdbx_strand_id
1 'polypeptide(L)'
;MRLARVHELAAATGHMKRFVVFGSFVTAKPEPNDVDVILIMHDTFDLAQVTGEARLIFDHAAAQAHFGASVFWLRGPAALPDEEEAIASWQLKRDGTRRGIMEVTEA
;
A
#
# COMPACT_ATOMS: atom_id res chain seq x y z
N MET A 1 -12.40 -6.01 9.95
CA MET A 1 -11.86 -4.69 9.56
C MET A 1 -10.35 -4.70 9.71
N ARG A 2 -9.61 -4.87 8.59
CA ARG A 2 -8.13 -4.96 8.56
C ARG A 2 -7.48 -3.77 7.84
N LEU A 3 -8.07 -3.34 6.74
CA LEU A 3 -7.59 -2.21 5.93
C LEU A 3 -7.57 -0.88 6.69
N ALA A 4 -8.61 -0.58 7.48
CA ALA A 4 -8.66 0.63 8.31
C ALA A 4 -7.49 0.70 9.30
N ARG A 5 -7.13 -0.43 9.92
CA ARG A 5 -5.98 -0.49 10.84
C ARG A 5 -4.65 -0.29 10.11
N VAL A 6 -4.47 -0.88 8.93
CA VAL A 6 -3.28 -0.67 8.09
C VAL A 6 -3.15 0.81 7.72
N HIS A 7 -4.27 1.46 7.35
CA HIS A 7 -4.30 2.90 7.05
C HIS A 7 -3.94 3.74 8.29
N GLU A 8 -4.56 3.49 9.44
CA GLU A 8 -4.24 4.19 10.70
C GLU A 8 -2.76 4.08 11.06
N LEU A 9 -2.17 2.88 10.96
CA LEU A 9 -0.75 2.66 11.27
C LEU A 9 0.17 3.38 10.28
N ALA A 10 -0.18 3.40 8.99
CA ALA A 10 0.57 4.14 7.98
C ALA A 10 0.48 5.66 8.22
N ALA A 11 -0.73 6.18 8.45
CA ALA A 11 -0.96 7.59 8.75
C ALA A 11 -0.25 8.03 10.04
N ALA A 12 -0.26 7.21 11.09
CA ALA A 12 0.41 7.48 12.36
C ALA A 12 1.94 7.63 12.24
N THR A 13 2.55 7.19 11.14
CA THR A 13 3.97 7.47 10.88
C THR A 13 4.25 8.95 10.58
N GLY A 14 3.23 9.74 10.20
CA GLY A 14 3.39 11.12 9.75
C GLY A 14 4.13 11.27 8.42
N HIS A 15 4.46 10.15 7.75
CA HIS A 15 5.26 10.12 6.54
C HIS A 15 4.55 9.45 5.35
N MET A 16 3.29 9.04 5.52
CA MET A 16 2.50 8.48 4.44
C MET A 16 2.15 9.57 3.44
N LYS A 17 2.67 9.46 2.22
CA LYS A 17 2.39 10.38 1.12
C LYS A 17 1.18 9.92 0.31
N ARG A 18 1.10 8.62 -0.01
CA ARG A 18 -0.02 8.02 -0.75
C ARG A 18 -0.35 6.64 -0.21
N PHE A 19 -1.65 6.34 -0.17
CA PHE A 19 -2.19 5.06 0.24
C PHE A 19 -3.07 4.52 -0.87
N VAL A 20 -2.56 3.55 -1.63
CA VAL A 20 -3.26 3.03 -2.81
C VAL A 20 -3.60 1.56 -2.61
N VAL A 21 -4.89 1.26 -2.71
CA VAL A 21 -5.45 -0.09 -2.69
C VAL A 21 -5.57 -0.61 -4.11
N PHE A 22 -5.12 -1.83 -4.34
CA PHE A 22 -5.15 -2.47 -5.66
C PHE A 22 -5.60 -3.92 -5.56
N GLY A 23 -5.31 -4.69 -6.61
CA GLY A 23 -5.47 -6.14 -6.55
C GLY A 23 -6.89 -6.59 -6.85
N SER A 24 -7.27 -7.73 -6.28
CA SER A 24 -8.61 -8.29 -6.50
C SER A 24 -9.70 -7.55 -5.72
N PHE A 25 -9.35 -6.86 -4.63
CA PHE A 25 -10.28 -6.14 -3.77
C PHE A 25 -11.01 -4.99 -4.48
N VAL A 26 -10.37 -4.35 -5.45
CA VAL A 26 -10.92 -3.22 -6.22
C VAL A 26 -11.61 -3.66 -7.52
N THR A 27 -12.03 -4.93 -7.60
CA THR A 27 -12.69 -5.51 -8.79
C THR A 27 -14.08 -6.04 -8.45
N ALA A 28 -14.87 -6.42 -9.45
CA ALA A 28 -16.18 -7.04 -9.26
C ALA A 28 -16.13 -8.53 -8.86
N LYS A 29 -14.97 -9.05 -8.44
CA LYS A 29 -14.85 -10.45 -8.01
C LYS A 29 -15.70 -10.66 -6.73
N PRO A 30 -16.63 -11.64 -6.68
CA PRO A 30 -17.53 -11.82 -5.53
C PRO A 30 -16.81 -12.10 -4.22
N GLU A 31 -15.70 -12.84 -4.29
CA GLU A 31 -14.82 -13.15 -3.17
C GLU A 31 -13.40 -12.70 -3.53
N PRO A 32 -13.07 -11.42 -3.29
CA PRO A 32 -11.70 -10.95 -3.45
C PRO A 32 -10.78 -11.69 -2.46
N ASN A 33 -9.50 -11.79 -2.81
CA ASN A 33 -8.49 -12.40 -1.97
C ASN A 33 -8.15 -11.46 -0.79
N ASP A 34 -6.90 -11.44 -0.36
CA ASP A 34 -6.34 -10.43 0.53
C ASP A 34 -6.41 -9.02 -0.08
N VAL A 35 -6.27 -8.02 0.79
CA VAL A 35 -6.21 -6.62 0.38
C VAL A 35 -4.78 -6.27 0.03
N ASP A 36 -4.56 -5.85 -1.21
CA ASP A 36 -3.27 -5.38 -1.69
C ASP A 36 -3.14 -3.85 -1.52
N VAL A 37 -2.07 -3.39 -0.88
CA VAL A 37 -1.79 -1.97 -0.61
C VAL A 37 -0.38 -1.63 -1.09
N ILE A 38 -0.23 -0.52 -1.80
CA ILE A 38 1.06 0.13 -2.05
C ILE A 38 1.10 1.46 -1.28
N LEU A 39 2.11 1.61 -0.43
CA LEU A 39 2.39 2.84 0.30
C LEU A 39 3.51 3.61 -0.41
N ILE A 40 3.26 4.89 -0.67
CA ILE A 40 4.33 5.82 -1.02
C ILE A 40 4.64 6.62 0.23
N MET A 41 5.88 6.53 0.70
CA MET A 41 6.36 7.26 1.87
C MET A 41 7.17 8.48 1.43
N HIS A 42 7.09 9.57 2.20
CA HIS A 42 7.96 10.72 2.01
C HIS A 42 9.43 10.34 2.07
N ASP A 43 10.27 11.12 1.37
CA ASP A 43 11.72 10.87 1.24
C ASP A 43 12.44 10.80 2.60
N THR A 44 11.93 11.54 3.59
CA THR A 44 12.45 11.60 4.96
C THR A 44 12.05 10.39 5.81
N PHE A 45 11.25 9.47 5.29
CA PHE A 45 10.81 8.30 6.02
C PHE A 45 11.99 7.38 6.37
N ASP A 46 12.17 7.12 7.67
CA ASP A 46 13.14 6.18 8.21
C ASP A 46 12.44 5.02 8.92
N LEU A 47 12.51 3.85 8.29
CA LEU A 47 11.91 2.63 8.82
C LEU A 47 12.52 2.19 10.16
N ALA A 48 13.76 2.59 10.47
CA ALA A 48 14.41 2.26 11.74
C ALA A 48 13.75 2.98 12.93
N GLN A 49 13.06 4.11 12.69
CA GLN A 49 12.33 4.86 13.73
C GLN A 49 10.92 4.30 13.98
N VAL A 50 10.41 3.45 13.07
CA VAL A 50 9.08 2.86 13.23
C VAL A 50 9.14 1.72 14.23
N THR A 51 8.31 1.80 15.27
CA THR A 51 8.28 0.81 16.35
C THR A 51 6.87 0.25 16.56
N GLY A 52 6.77 -0.82 17.36
CA GLY A 52 5.50 -1.45 17.70
C GLY A 52 4.77 -2.06 16.48
N GLU A 53 3.45 -2.05 16.54
CA GLU A 53 2.59 -2.67 15.51
C GLU A 53 2.76 -2.02 14.13
N ALA A 54 3.07 -0.73 14.06
CA ALA A 54 3.32 -0.03 12.80
C ALA A 54 4.51 -0.61 12.03
N ARG A 55 5.46 -1.28 12.70
CA ARG A 55 6.60 -1.89 12.01
C ARG A 55 6.16 -3.06 11.11
N LEU A 56 5.06 -3.72 11.45
CA LEU A 56 4.55 -4.90 10.76
C LEU A 56 4.03 -4.58 9.36
N ILE A 57 3.48 -3.38 9.12
CA ILE A 57 2.97 -3.01 7.78
C ILE A 57 4.10 -2.75 6.76
N PHE A 58 5.36 -2.64 7.21
CA PHE A 58 6.53 -2.46 6.34
C PHE A 58 7.30 -3.76 6.08
N ASP A 59 6.78 -4.90 6.55
CA ASP A 59 7.25 -6.24 6.23
C ASP A 59 6.09 -7.02 5.59
N HIS A 60 6.25 -7.43 4.34
CA HIS A 60 5.17 -8.06 3.58
C HIS A 60 4.65 -9.34 4.26
N ALA A 61 5.54 -10.20 4.78
CA ALA A 61 5.15 -11.46 5.38
C ALA A 61 4.45 -11.24 6.73
N ALA A 62 4.96 -10.31 7.53
CA ALA A 62 4.34 -9.94 8.81
C ALA A 62 2.98 -9.26 8.59
N ALA A 63 2.87 -8.37 7.60
CA ALA A 63 1.63 -7.71 7.26
C ALA A 63 0.55 -8.71 6.82
N GLN A 64 0.93 -9.68 5.98
CA GLN A 64 0.04 -10.75 5.54
C GLN A 64 -0.40 -11.62 6.72
N ALA A 65 0.54 -12.04 7.58
CA ALA A 65 0.23 -12.92 8.70
C ALA A 65 -0.65 -12.24 9.78
N HIS A 66 -0.39 -10.96 10.07
CA HIS A 66 -1.06 -10.23 11.16
C HIS A 66 -2.35 -9.53 10.71
N PHE A 67 -2.34 -8.91 9.52
CA PHE A 67 -3.49 -8.16 9.01
C PHE A 67 -4.21 -8.85 7.86
N GLY A 68 -3.71 -9.94 7.28
CA GLY A 68 -4.31 -10.52 6.06
C GLY A 68 -4.31 -9.56 4.88
N ALA A 69 -3.28 -8.70 4.80
CA ALA A 69 -3.10 -7.72 3.75
C ALA A 69 -1.68 -7.82 3.19
N SER A 70 -1.58 -7.79 1.85
CA SER A 70 -0.32 -7.68 1.14
C SER A 70 0.07 -6.21 1.07
N VAL A 71 1.01 -5.79 1.93
CA VAL A 71 1.51 -4.41 1.93
C VAL A 71 2.87 -4.36 1.24
N PHE A 72 2.96 -3.46 0.25
CA PHE A 72 4.17 -3.06 -0.44
C PHE A 72 4.42 -1.59 -0.11
N TRP A 73 5.68 -1.17 -0.13
CA TRP A 73 5.99 0.24 0.12
C TRP A 73 7.26 0.65 -0.61
N LEU A 74 7.37 1.95 -0.87
CA LEU A 74 8.55 2.57 -1.41
C LEU A 74 8.72 3.98 -0.82
N ARG A 75 9.95 4.47 -0.78
CA ARG A 75 10.22 5.89 -0.49
C ARG A 75 10.16 6.67 -1.79
N GLY A 76 9.75 7.94 -1.72
CA GLY A 76 9.59 8.82 -2.89
C GLY A 76 10.73 8.78 -3.93
N PRO A 77 12.03 8.70 -3.56
CA PRO A 77 13.10 8.64 -4.56
C PRO A 77 13.09 7.35 -5.42
N ALA A 78 12.49 6.26 -4.92
CA ALA A 78 12.30 5.02 -5.68
C ALA A 78 11.06 5.05 -6.57
N ALA A 79 10.22 6.08 -6.46
CA ALA A 79 9.07 6.35 -7.34
C ALA A 79 9.43 7.26 -8.53
N LEU A 80 10.69 7.69 -8.65
CA LEU A 80 11.14 8.65 -9.65
C LEU A 80 11.33 8.01 -11.05
N PRO A 81 11.15 8.78 -12.14
CA PRO A 81 10.91 10.22 -12.18
C PRO A 81 9.44 10.63 -11.99
N ASP A 82 8.51 9.68 -12.10
CA ASP A 82 7.06 9.95 -12.08
C ASP A 82 6.35 8.96 -11.13
N GLU A 83 5.89 9.49 -10.00
CA GLU A 83 5.16 8.74 -8.98
C GLU A 83 3.79 8.26 -9.47
N GLU A 84 3.15 9.00 -10.37
CA GLU A 84 1.89 8.64 -11.01
C GLU A 84 2.09 7.46 -11.95
N GLU A 85 3.17 7.45 -12.73
CA GLU A 85 3.53 6.31 -13.57
C GLU A 85 3.90 5.08 -12.73
N ALA A 86 4.65 5.28 -11.64
CA ALA A 86 4.99 4.22 -10.69
C ALA A 86 3.71 3.56 -10.13
N ILE A 87 2.72 4.35 -9.73
CA ILE A 87 1.42 3.84 -9.26
C ILE A 87 0.61 3.19 -10.39
N ALA A 88 0.56 3.81 -11.57
CA ALA A 88 -0.15 3.26 -12.73
C ALA A 88 0.41 1.89 -13.15
N SER A 89 1.70 1.63 -12.94
CA SER A 89 2.29 0.31 -13.20
C SER A 89 1.65 -0.83 -12.39
N TRP A 90 1.12 -0.54 -11.19
CA TRP A 90 0.42 -1.51 -10.35
C TRP A 90 -0.99 -1.88 -10.86
N GLN A 91 -1.49 -1.13 -11.85
CA GLN A 91 -2.70 -1.49 -12.60
C GLN A 91 -2.44 -2.66 -13.55
N LEU A 92 -1.20 -2.89 -13.98
CA LEU A 92 -0.89 -3.94 -14.95
C LEU A 92 -1.01 -5.33 -14.30
N LYS A 93 -1.82 -6.19 -14.89
CA LYS A 93 -1.90 -7.60 -14.55
C LYS A 93 -0.88 -8.40 -15.34
N ARG A 94 -0.61 -9.64 -14.89
CA ARG A 94 0.29 -10.58 -15.57
C ARG A 94 -0.15 -10.92 -17.00
N ASP A 95 -1.45 -10.81 -17.30
CA ASP A 95 -2.02 -11.05 -18.63
C ASP A 95 -1.96 -9.83 -19.57
N GLY A 96 -1.32 -8.74 -19.14
CA GLY A 96 -1.19 -7.49 -19.90
C GLY A 96 -2.42 -6.57 -19.83
N THR A 97 -3.51 -7.00 -19.19
CA THR A 97 -4.68 -6.14 -18.97
C THR A 97 -4.49 -5.21 -17.78
N ARG A 98 -5.28 -4.13 -17.71
CA ARG A 98 -5.28 -3.21 -16.56
C ARG A 98 -6.43 -3.51 -15.59
N ARG A 99 -6.23 -3.22 -14.31
CA ARG A 99 -7.28 -3.16 -13.28
C ARG A 99 -7.40 -1.75 -12.70
N GLY A 100 -8.52 -1.48 -12.05
CA GLY A 100 -8.67 -0.29 -11.23
C GLY A 100 -7.67 -0.29 -10.06
N ILE A 101 -7.45 0.90 -9.52
CA ILE A 101 -6.80 1.16 -8.25
C ILE A 101 -7.65 2.22 -7.53
N MET A 102 -7.60 2.22 -6.20
CA MET A 102 -8.27 3.23 -5.40
C MET A 102 -7.26 3.89 -4.49
N GLU A 103 -7.16 5.21 -4.53
CA GLU A 103 -6.39 5.97 -3.56
C GLU A 103 -7.30 6.41 -2.42
N VAL A 104 -6.85 6.20 -1.18
CA VAL A 104 -7.52 6.72 0.00
C VAL A 104 -6.96 8.10 0.27
N THR A 105 -7.79 9.13 0.14
CA THR A 105 -7.45 10.51 0.45
C THR A 105 -8.17 10.94 1.72
N GLU A 106 -7.54 11.82 2.51
CA GLU A 106 -8.26 12.56 3.56
C GLU A 106 -9.28 13.50 2.89
N ALA A 107 -10.42 13.73 3.57
CA ALA A 107 -11.50 14.61 3.10
C ALA A 107 -11.27 16.06 3.49
#